data_AF-A0A1B7W9C5-F1
#
_entry.id   AF-A0A1B7W9C5-F1
#
_cell.length_a   1.000
_cell.length_b   1.000
_cell.length_c   1.000
_cell.angle_alpha   90.00
_cell.angle_beta   90.00
_cell.angle_gamma   90.00
#
_symmetry.space_group_name_H-M   'P 1'
#
loop_
_entity.id
_entity.type
_entity.pdbx_description
1 polymer ?
#
loop_
_entity_poly.entity_id
_entity_poly.type
_entity_poly.pdbx_seq_one_letter_code
_entity_poly.pdbx_strand_id
1 'polypeptide(L)'
;LTKRFPNNFKNGFDLTLYPERLTEPLKWRTPSRIFVNSMSDLFHEKVPLDFIQNVFKVIQATPHHIYQILTKRPERLVELSPHLEFHKNIWLGVSVENQSYVSRIDLLRQVPANVRFLSCEPLLGSLNLDLTNIDWVIVGGESGQKHRPMKIEWAEEIRDQCQKAEVAFFFKQIGGRTSKAGGKLLDGKIWDEMPEAWKEHQNTWGKSPSKLLVKKDSLGLTA
;
A
#
# COMPACT_ATOMS: atom_id res chain seq x y z
N LEU A 1 -14.14 -6.23 13.51
CA LEU A 1 -12.93 -5.41 13.33
C LEU A 1 -12.66 -4.53 14.55
N THR A 2 -13.64 -3.78 15.08
CA THR A 2 -13.56 -3.14 16.42
C THR A 2 -13.21 -4.10 17.54
N LYS A 3 -13.76 -5.34 17.53
CA LYS A 3 -13.37 -6.41 18.48
C LYS A 3 -11.91 -6.88 18.38
N ARG A 4 -11.21 -6.61 17.27
CA ARG A 4 -9.82 -7.06 17.03
C ARG A 4 -8.78 -6.01 17.50
N PHE A 5 -9.18 -4.75 17.57
CA PHE A 5 -8.35 -3.64 18.07
C PHE A 5 -9.19 -2.68 18.91
N PRO A 6 -9.67 -3.12 20.10
CA PRO A 6 -10.65 -2.37 20.89
C PRO A 6 -10.15 -0.98 21.29
N ASN A 7 -8.83 -0.80 21.43
CA ASN A 7 -8.23 0.48 21.84
C ASN A 7 -7.93 1.43 20.66
N ASN A 8 -8.00 0.95 19.41
CA ASN A 8 -7.58 1.73 18.24
C ASN A 8 -8.74 2.39 17.48
N PHE A 9 -9.98 2.02 17.81
CA PHE A 9 -11.20 2.49 17.14
C PHE A 9 -12.21 3.04 18.17
N LYS A 10 -11.77 4.02 18.98
CA LYS A 10 -12.60 4.62 20.03
C LYS A 10 -13.90 5.24 19.48
N ASN A 11 -13.85 5.76 18.25
CA ASN A 11 -14.98 6.31 17.52
C ASN A 11 -15.57 5.32 16.50
N GLY A 12 -15.35 4.01 16.66
CA GLY A 12 -15.77 3.02 15.67
C GLY A 12 -15.06 3.22 14.32
N PHE A 13 -15.83 3.30 13.22
CA PHE A 13 -15.31 3.48 11.86
C PHE A 13 -15.41 4.92 11.36
N ASP A 14 -15.78 5.85 12.23
CA ASP A 14 -15.79 7.27 11.87
C ASP A 14 -14.38 7.75 11.59
N LEU A 15 -14.22 8.54 10.53
CA LEU A 15 -12.92 9.10 10.17
C LEU A 15 -12.39 9.90 11.37
N THR A 16 -11.22 9.49 11.86
CA THR A 16 -10.53 10.15 12.95
C THR A 16 -9.10 10.40 12.51
N LEU A 17 -8.67 11.66 12.58
CA LEU A 17 -7.28 12.04 12.34
C LEU A 17 -6.48 11.89 13.62
N TYR A 18 -5.21 11.49 13.49
CA TYR A 18 -4.27 11.37 14.59
C TYR A 18 -2.99 12.19 14.29
N PRO A 19 -3.06 13.54 14.31
CA PRO A 19 -1.91 14.39 13.97
C PRO A 19 -0.66 14.09 14.80
N GLU A 20 -0.84 13.66 16.06
CA GLU A 20 0.25 13.30 16.96
C GLU A 20 1.09 12.12 16.44
N ARG A 21 0.50 11.23 15.63
CA ARG A 21 1.17 10.05 15.06
C ARG A 21 1.98 10.37 13.80
N LEU A 22 1.73 11.51 13.15
CA LEU A 22 2.46 11.91 11.93
C LEU A 22 3.97 11.92 12.16
N THR A 23 4.41 12.26 13.37
CA THR A 23 5.84 12.40 13.69
C THR A 23 6.51 11.10 14.17
N GLU A 24 5.79 9.99 14.26
CA GLU A 24 6.37 8.71 14.69
C GLU A 24 7.52 8.23 13.80
N PRO A 25 7.42 8.26 12.45
CA PRO A 25 8.49 7.80 11.59
C PRO A 25 9.80 8.59 11.76
N LEU A 26 9.73 9.87 12.15
CA LEU A 26 10.92 10.70 12.40
C LEU A 26 11.82 10.13 13.51
N LYS A 27 11.26 9.30 14.40
CA LYS A 27 11.97 8.70 15.53
C LYS A 27 12.60 7.35 15.17
N TRP A 28 12.22 6.75 14.04
CA TRP A 28 12.65 5.42 13.67
C TRP A 28 13.93 5.49 12.85
N ARG A 29 15.03 4.97 13.40
CA ARG A 29 16.32 4.97 12.72
C ARG A 29 16.49 3.82 11.74
N THR A 30 15.87 2.67 12.00
CA THR A 30 16.02 1.49 11.15
C THR A 30 15.18 1.64 9.88
N PRO A 31 15.79 1.54 8.68
CA PRO A 31 15.05 1.51 7.41
C PRO A 31 13.89 0.52 7.46
N SER A 32 12.71 0.96 7.02
CA SER A 32 11.45 0.24 7.25
C SER A 32 10.52 0.45 6.08
N ARG A 33 9.71 -0.57 5.76
CA ARG A 33 8.58 -0.44 4.82
C ARG A 33 7.31 -0.25 5.63
N ILE A 34 6.70 0.93 5.50
CA ILE A 34 5.58 1.40 6.28
C ILE A 34 4.33 1.33 5.41
N PHE A 35 3.34 0.53 5.82
CA PHE A 35 2.03 0.51 5.17
C PHE A 35 1.16 1.61 5.78
N VAL A 36 0.93 2.67 5.01
CA VAL A 36 0.19 3.86 5.46
C VAL A 36 -1.29 3.52 5.52
N ASN A 37 -1.95 3.89 6.62
CA ASN A 37 -3.41 3.76 6.79
C ASN A 37 -3.92 2.33 6.61
N SER A 38 -3.32 1.36 7.32
CA SER A 38 -3.60 -0.09 7.15
C SER A 38 -5.06 -0.54 7.28
N MET A 39 -5.94 0.29 7.83
CA MET A 39 -7.38 0.04 8.00
C MET A 39 -8.23 1.26 7.59
N SER A 40 -7.66 2.21 6.86
CA SER A 40 -8.33 3.43 6.38
C SER A 40 -7.82 3.81 4.98
N ASP A 41 -8.21 4.97 4.46
CA ASP A 41 -7.77 5.44 3.14
C ASP A 41 -7.29 6.89 3.29
N LEU A 42 -6.04 7.16 2.89
CA LEU A 42 -5.45 8.50 2.97
C LEU A 42 -6.20 9.50 2.09
N PHE A 43 -6.78 9.03 0.99
CA PHE A 43 -7.55 9.83 0.04
C PHE A 43 -9.06 9.70 0.27
N HIS A 44 -9.49 9.48 1.52
CA HIS A 44 -10.90 9.63 1.88
C HIS A 44 -11.34 11.11 1.72
N GLU A 45 -12.56 11.35 1.22
CA GLU A 45 -13.07 12.70 0.91
C GLU A 45 -13.05 13.67 2.12
N LYS A 46 -13.20 13.11 3.32
CA LYS A 46 -13.20 13.83 4.60
C LYS A 46 -11.79 14.05 5.18
N VAL A 47 -10.73 13.50 4.56
CA VAL A 47 -9.35 13.79 4.96
C VAL A 47 -8.94 15.13 4.33
N PRO A 48 -8.60 16.15 5.14
CA PRO A 48 -8.18 17.46 4.65
C PRO A 48 -6.86 17.40 3.85
N LEU A 49 -6.72 18.28 2.84
CA LEU A 49 -5.52 18.34 2.00
C LEU A 49 -4.26 18.66 2.81
N ASP A 50 -4.34 19.60 3.75
CA ASP A 50 -3.23 19.99 4.63
C ASP A 50 -2.72 18.80 5.46
N PHE A 51 -3.62 17.91 5.90
CA PHE A 51 -3.23 16.67 6.57
C PHE A 51 -2.45 15.73 5.63
N ILE A 52 -2.89 15.56 4.38
CA ILE A 52 -2.20 14.74 3.37
C ILE A 52 -0.83 15.36 3.04
N GLN A 53 -0.75 16.67 2.89
CA GLN A 53 0.51 17.38 2.70
C GLN A 53 1.46 17.18 3.87
N ASN A 54 0.96 17.20 5.10
CA ASN A 54 1.76 16.91 6.29
C ASN A 54 2.29 15.46 6.33
N VAL A 55 1.50 14.48 5.85
CA VAL A 55 2.01 13.10 5.62
C VAL A 55 3.15 13.12 4.61
N PHE A 56 2.99 13.78 3.46
CA PHE A 56 4.00 13.83 2.41
C PHE A 56 5.29 14.53 2.88
N LYS A 57 5.19 15.58 3.70
CA LYS A 57 6.36 16.22 4.36
C LYS A 57 7.12 15.25 5.25
N VAL A 58 6.43 14.41 6.03
CA VAL A 58 7.08 13.39 6.87
C VAL A 58 7.78 12.34 6.00
N ILE A 59 7.15 11.93 4.89
CA ILE A 59 7.75 10.99 3.94
C ILE A 59 9.05 11.56 3.36
N GLN A 60 9.01 12.81 2.90
CA GLN A 60 10.19 13.55 2.41
C GLN A 60 11.31 13.57 3.46
N ALA A 61 10.95 13.84 4.70
CA ALA A 61 11.90 13.97 5.80
C ALA A 61 12.55 12.64 6.20
N THR A 62 12.00 11.50 5.79
CA THR A 62 12.45 10.16 6.18
C THR A 62 12.78 9.28 4.98
N PRO A 63 13.77 9.65 4.16
CA PRO A 63 14.07 8.97 2.89
C PRO A 63 14.57 7.52 3.08
N HIS A 64 14.99 7.15 4.29
CA HIS A 64 15.38 5.79 4.67
C HIS A 64 14.20 4.86 4.93
N HIS A 65 12.97 5.35 4.93
CA HIS A 65 11.77 4.51 4.96
C HIS A 65 11.10 4.48 3.59
N ILE A 66 10.52 3.34 3.22
CA ILE A 66 9.57 3.23 2.12
C ILE A 66 8.16 3.33 2.67
N TYR A 67 7.32 4.15 2.04
CA TYR A 67 5.91 4.30 2.38
C TYR A 67 5.05 3.66 1.30
N GLN A 68 4.39 2.56 1.66
CA GLN A 68 3.40 1.92 0.82
C GLN A 68 2.03 2.53 1.11
N ILE A 69 1.49 3.28 0.16
CA ILE A 69 0.18 3.94 0.21
C ILE A 69 -0.77 3.21 -0.73
N LEU A 70 -1.90 2.73 -0.21
CA LEU A 70 -2.95 2.06 -0.98
C LEU A 70 -4.25 2.86 -0.88
N THR A 71 -4.96 3.02 -2.00
CA THR A 71 -6.26 3.70 -2.01
C THR A 71 -7.31 3.00 -2.88
N LYS A 72 -8.57 3.17 -2.53
CA LYS A 72 -9.74 2.83 -3.36
C LYS A 72 -10.34 4.05 -4.05
N ARG A 73 -9.74 5.22 -3.85
CA ARG A 73 -10.23 6.54 -4.29
C ARG A 73 -9.21 7.23 -5.21
N PRO A 74 -8.80 6.58 -6.30
CA PRO A 74 -7.77 7.12 -7.17
C PRO A 74 -8.17 8.44 -7.84
N GLU A 75 -9.47 8.74 -7.98
CA GLU A 75 -9.96 10.02 -8.50
C GLU A 75 -9.51 11.18 -7.62
N ARG A 76 -9.64 11.04 -6.30
CA ARG A 76 -9.16 12.06 -5.35
C ARG A 76 -7.63 12.12 -5.32
N LEU A 77 -6.96 10.98 -5.46
CA LEU A 77 -5.50 10.97 -5.60
C LEU A 77 -5.05 11.79 -6.82
N VAL A 78 -5.70 11.60 -7.98
CA VAL A 78 -5.42 12.37 -9.20
C VAL A 78 -5.72 13.85 -8.99
N GLU A 79 -6.89 14.18 -8.43
CA GLU A 79 -7.30 15.55 -8.11
C GLU A 79 -6.26 16.28 -7.25
N LEU A 80 -5.75 15.62 -6.20
CA LEU A 80 -4.85 16.23 -5.24
C LEU A 80 -3.38 16.17 -5.66
N SER A 81 -3.02 15.34 -6.64
CA SER A 81 -1.64 15.14 -7.10
C SER A 81 -0.88 16.43 -7.41
N PRO A 82 -1.46 17.46 -8.06
CA PRO A 82 -0.74 18.71 -8.33
C PRO A 82 -0.34 19.49 -7.07
N HIS A 83 -0.91 19.15 -5.91
CA HIS A 83 -0.67 19.81 -4.62
C HIS A 83 0.23 18.98 -3.68
N LEU A 84 0.80 17.87 -4.18
CA LEU A 84 1.59 16.92 -3.40
C LEU A 84 3.00 16.74 -4.00
N GLU A 85 4.00 16.59 -3.14
CA GLU A 85 5.38 16.35 -3.56
C GLU A 85 5.72 14.86 -3.54
N PHE A 86 5.86 14.26 -4.72
CA PHE A 86 6.17 12.84 -4.85
C PHE A 86 7.67 12.58 -4.73
N HIS A 87 8.06 11.70 -3.82
CA HIS A 87 9.44 11.30 -3.56
C HIS A 87 9.69 9.84 -3.88
N LYS A 88 10.97 9.48 -4.10
CA LYS A 88 11.38 8.11 -4.47
C LYS A 88 10.94 7.03 -3.46
N ASN A 89 10.75 7.42 -2.21
CA ASN A 89 10.33 6.54 -1.15
C ASN A 89 8.81 6.40 -0.98
N ILE A 90 8.03 6.88 -1.95
CA ILE A 90 6.58 6.65 -2.06
C ILE A 90 6.32 5.51 -3.04
N TRP A 91 5.68 4.45 -2.54
CA TRP A 91 5.09 3.40 -3.35
C TRP A 91 3.58 3.55 -3.30
N LEU A 92 2.96 3.72 -4.46
CA LEU A 92 1.57 4.10 -4.58
C LEU A 92 0.79 3.00 -5.28
N GLY A 93 -0.38 2.67 -4.76
CA GLY A 93 -1.18 1.61 -5.33
C GLY A 93 -2.67 1.81 -5.18
N VAL A 94 -3.40 1.04 -5.98
CA VAL A 94 -4.87 1.00 -5.98
C VAL A 94 -5.37 -0.40 -5.67
N SER A 95 -6.51 -0.48 -4.97
CA SER A 95 -7.19 -1.78 -4.82
C SER A 95 -7.97 -2.11 -6.10
N VAL A 96 -7.84 -3.34 -6.58
CA VAL A 96 -8.54 -3.88 -7.75
C VAL A 96 -9.15 -5.23 -7.35
N GLU A 97 -10.28 -5.18 -6.64
CA GLU A 97 -10.86 -6.40 -6.05
C GLU A 97 -11.58 -7.29 -7.08
N ASN A 98 -12.05 -6.72 -8.19
CA ASN A 98 -12.74 -7.42 -9.29
C ASN A 98 -12.65 -6.59 -10.58
N GLN A 99 -13.12 -7.17 -11.70
CA GLN A 99 -13.01 -6.57 -13.03
C GLN A 99 -13.63 -5.16 -13.14
N SER A 100 -14.66 -4.85 -12.34
CA SER A 100 -15.31 -3.54 -12.35
C SER A 100 -14.43 -2.40 -11.84
N TYR A 101 -13.32 -2.73 -11.15
CA TYR A 101 -12.38 -1.75 -10.61
C TYR A 101 -11.07 -1.64 -11.38
N VAL A 102 -10.92 -2.35 -12.50
CA VAL A 102 -9.68 -2.34 -13.31
C VAL A 102 -9.39 -0.94 -13.86
N SER A 103 -10.40 -0.11 -14.11
CA SER A 103 -10.21 1.29 -14.53
C SER A 103 -9.45 2.16 -13.52
N ARG A 104 -9.33 1.74 -12.25
CA ARG A 104 -8.50 2.44 -11.25
C ARG A 104 -7.02 2.43 -11.62
N ILE A 105 -6.57 1.45 -12.41
CA ILE A 105 -5.19 1.34 -12.88
C ILE A 105 -4.84 2.52 -13.79
N ASP A 106 -5.77 2.93 -14.66
CA ASP A 106 -5.59 4.10 -15.54
C ASP A 106 -5.36 5.38 -14.75
N LEU A 107 -6.12 5.57 -13.67
CA LEU A 107 -5.98 6.73 -12.78
C LEU A 107 -4.64 6.71 -12.04
N LEU A 108 -4.19 5.54 -11.56
CA LEU A 108 -2.86 5.40 -10.92
C LEU A 108 -1.71 5.80 -11.86
N ARG A 109 -1.88 5.60 -13.17
CA ARG A 109 -0.86 5.97 -14.18
C ARG A 109 -0.76 7.48 -14.41
N GLN A 110 -1.79 8.24 -14.07
CA GLN A 110 -1.79 9.71 -14.23
C GLN A 110 -0.98 10.42 -13.14
N VAL A 111 -0.61 9.72 -12.08
CA VAL A 111 0.05 10.28 -10.91
C VAL A 111 1.54 9.92 -10.91
N PRO A 112 2.45 10.82 -10.49
CA PRO A 112 3.85 10.46 -10.28
C PRO A 112 3.98 9.39 -9.19
N ALA A 113 4.78 8.36 -9.45
CA ALA A 113 5.09 7.33 -8.45
C ALA A 113 6.42 6.67 -8.82
N ASN A 114 7.24 6.37 -7.82
CA ASN A 114 8.47 5.60 -8.03
C ASN A 114 8.19 4.10 -8.16
N VAL A 115 7.13 3.63 -7.49
CA VAL A 115 6.59 2.28 -7.65
C VAL A 115 5.08 2.39 -7.71
N ARG A 116 4.48 1.83 -8.76
CA ARG A 116 3.03 1.62 -8.91
C ARG A 116 2.70 0.18 -8.60
N PHE A 117 1.81 -0.05 -7.65
CA PHE A 117 1.39 -1.41 -7.31
C PHE A 117 -0.12 -1.60 -7.33
N LEU A 118 -0.55 -2.83 -7.61
CA LEU A 118 -1.96 -3.23 -7.55
C LEU A 118 -2.16 -4.12 -6.33
N SER A 119 -3.18 -3.82 -5.53
CA SER A 119 -3.65 -4.73 -4.49
C SER A 119 -4.94 -5.39 -4.96
N CYS A 120 -4.82 -6.60 -5.49
CA CYS A 120 -5.95 -7.43 -5.86
C CYS A 120 -6.45 -8.18 -4.61
N GLU A 121 -6.87 -7.42 -3.60
CA GLU A 121 -7.23 -7.94 -2.28
C GLU A 121 -8.46 -7.23 -1.65
N PRO A 122 -9.43 -7.99 -1.11
CA PRO A 122 -9.61 -9.42 -1.39
C PRO A 122 -9.86 -9.62 -2.89
N LEU A 123 -9.32 -10.68 -3.49
CA LEU A 123 -9.63 -11.03 -4.87
C LEU A 123 -11.03 -11.65 -4.94
N LEU A 124 -11.95 -11.00 -5.64
CA LEU A 124 -13.37 -11.34 -5.71
C LEU A 124 -13.83 -11.76 -7.11
N GLY A 125 -12.90 -11.96 -8.04
CA GLY A 125 -13.17 -12.44 -9.39
C GLY A 125 -11.89 -12.48 -10.22
N SER A 126 -11.97 -13.09 -11.41
CA SER A 126 -10.91 -13.02 -12.42
C SER A 126 -10.69 -11.57 -12.86
N LEU A 127 -9.45 -11.25 -13.24
CA LEU A 127 -9.01 -9.94 -13.67
C LEU A 127 -8.22 -10.05 -14.98
N ASN A 128 -8.61 -9.26 -15.96
CA ASN A 128 -7.76 -8.91 -17.10
C ASN A 128 -7.11 -7.57 -16.83
N LEU A 129 -5.79 -7.55 -16.64
CA LEU A 129 -5.02 -6.41 -16.20
C LEU A 129 -4.14 -5.89 -17.34
N ASP A 130 -4.21 -4.59 -17.59
CA ASP A 130 -3.16 -3.89 -18.33
C ASP A 130 -2.06 -3.48 -17.34
N LEU A 131 -0.94 -4.19 -17.41
CA LEU A 131 0.21 -4.02 -16.51
C LEU A 131 1.24 -3.01 -17.03
N THR A 132 0.95 -2.30 -18.12
CA THR A 132 1.82 -1.23 -18.63
C THR A 132 2.08 -0.20 -17.54
N ASN A 133 3.35 0.08 -17.24
CA ASN A 133 3.81 0.99 -16.17
C ASN A 133 3.35 0.59 -14.76
N ILE A 134 3.19 -0.70 -14.49
CA ILE A 134 2.95 -1.26 -13.15
C ILE A 134 4.18 -2.05 -12.72
N ASP A 135 4.63 -1.85 -11.49
CA ASP A 135 5.88 -2.44 -11.00
C ASP A 135 5.64 -3.68 -10.12
N TRP A 136 4.46 -3.78 -9.49
CA TRP A 136 4.19 -4.83 -8.51
C TRP A 136 2.70 -5.17 -8.38
N VAL A 137 2.37 -6.46 -8.35
CA VAL A 137 0.99 -6.92 -8.13
C VAL A 137 0.93 -7.83 -6.90
N ILE A 138 0.03 -7.49 -5.98
CA ILE A 138 -0.23 -8.21 -4.73
C ILE A 138 -1.58 -8.89 -4.86
N VAL A 139 -1.61 -10.22 -4.68
CA VAL A 139 -2.84 -11.01 -4.73
C VAL A 139 -3.09 -11.72 -3.41
N GLY A 140 -4.36 -11.73 -2.97
CA GLY A 140 -4.74 -12.39 -1.74
C GLY A 140 -6.25 -12.51 -1.53
N GLY A 141 -6.66 -13.62 -0.94
CA GLY A 141 -8.05 -13.87 -0.57
C GLY A 141 -8.47 -13.20 0.74
N GLU A 142 -9.78 -13.13 0.94
CA GLU A 142 -10.38 -12.49 2.11
C GLU A 142 -10.09 -13.25 3.41
N SER A 143 -9.92 -12.52 4.51
CA SER A 143 -9.74 -13.09 5.84
C SER A 143 -10.86 -12.67 6.78
N GLY A 144 -11.37 -13.61 7.58
CA GLY A 144 -12.32 -13.33 8.66
C GLY A 144 -13.48 -14.31 8.74
N GLN A 145 -14.38 -14.05 9.69
CA GLN A 145 -15.52 -14.95 9.96
C GLN A 145 -16.45 -15.13 8.76
N LYS A 146 -16.60 -14.11 7.92
CA LYS A 146 -17.46 -14.10 6.72
C LYS A 146 -16.63 -13.98 5.44
N HIS A 147 -15.42 -14.56 5.41
CA HIS A 147 -14.56 -14.50 4.23
C HIS A 147 -15.26 -15.13 3.02
N ARG A 148 -15.19 -14.44 1.89
CA ARG A 148 -15.58 -15.00 0.59
C ARG A 148 -14.41 -15.86 0.07
N PRO A 149 -14.69 -17.07 -0.43
CA PRO A 149 -13.65 -17.91 -1.02
C PRO A 149 -13.15 -17.28 -2.32
N MET A 150 -11.83 -17.31 -2.51
CA MET A 150 -11.16 -16.97 -3.76
C MET A 150 -10.95 -18.26 -4.54
N LYS A 151 -11.21 -18.25 -5.85
CA LYS A 151 -10.79 -19.33 -6.75
C LYS A 151 -9.29 -19.21 -7.01
N ILE A 152 -8.55 -20.32 -6.91
CA ILE A 152 -7.09 -20.32 -7.04
C ILE A 152 -6.69 -19.92 -8.46
N GLU A 153 -7.49 -20.36 -9.44
CA GLU A 153 -7.34 -20.08 -10.85
C GLU A 153 -7.26 -18.58 -11.14
N TRP A 154 -7.98 -17.73 -10.38
CA TRP A 154 -7.90 -16.27 -10.55
C TRP A 154 -6.53 -15.71 -10.14
N ALA A 155 -5.89 -16.29 -9.13
CA ALA A 155 -4.55 -15.87 -8.71
C ALA A 155 -3.49 -16.38 -9.70
N GLU A 156 -3.68 -17.59 -10.24
CA GLU A 156 -2.85 -18.18 -11.29
C GLU A 156 -2.89 -17.35 -12.57
N GLU A 157 -4.08 -16.92 -13.00
CA GLU A 157 -4.27 -16.03 -14.16
C GLU A 157 -3.54 -14.69 -14.00
N ILE A 158 -3.58 -14.09 -12.81
CA ILE A 158 -2.88 -12.82 -12.53
C ILE A 158 -1.36 -13.04 -12.48
N ARG A 159 -0.90 -14.14 -11.88
CA ARG A 159 0.52 -14.54 -11.90
C ARG A 159 1.02 -14.61 -13.34
N ASP A 160 0.31 -15.31 -14.22
CA ASP A 160 0.74 -15.48 -15.62
C ASP A 160 0.82 -14.16 -16.38
N GLN A 161 -0.14 -13.26 -16.15
CA GLN A 161 -0.09 -11.90 -16.69
C GLN A 161 1.16 -11.14 -16.19
N CYS A 162 1.48 -11.25 -14.90
CA CYS A 162 2.66 -10.59 -14.32
C CYS A 162 3.96 -11.15 -14.90
N GLN A 163 4.10 -12.48 -14.99
CA GLN A 163 5.29 -13.11 -15.56
C GLN A 163 5.48 -12.74 -17.03
N LYS A 164 4.39 -12.71 -17.81
CA LYS A 164 4.42 -12.30 -19.23
C LYS A 164 4.82 -10.82 -19.40
N ALA A 165 4.43 -9.95 -18.47
CA ALA A 165 4.72 -8.53 -18.50
C ALA A 165 6.00 -8.14 -17.73
N GLU A 166 6.73 -9.12 -17.18
CA GLU A 166 7.91 -8.91 -16.33
C GLU A 166 7.64 -8.01 -15.11
N VAL A 167 6.44 -8.11 -14.54
CA VAL A 167 6.02 -7.37 -13.34
C VAL A 167 6.14 -8.26 -12.11
N ALA A 168 6.65 -7.71 -11.01
CA ALA A 168 6.82 -8.47 -9.78
C ALA A 168 5.46 -8.96 -9.25
N PHE A 169 5.39 -10.23 -8.86
CA PHE A 169 4.18 -10.87 -8.34
C PHE A 169 4.34 -11.35 -6.89
N PHE A 170 3.45 -10.90 -6.01
CA PHE A 170 3.39 -11.31 -4.61
C PHE A 170 2.05 -11.99 -4.30
N PHE A 171 2.10 -13.29 -4.00
CA PHE A 171 0.94 -14.03 -3.51
C PHE A 171 0.94 -14.06 -1.99
N LYS A 172 0.04 -13.30 -1.40
CA LYS A 172 -0.03 -13.13 0.06
C LYS A 172 -0.63 -14.34 0.75
N GLN A 173 -1.80 -14.77 0.29
CA GLN A 173 -2.59 -15.83 0.93
C GLN A 173 -3.79 -16.28 0.10
N ILE A 174 -4.24 -17.52 0.31
CA ILE A 174 -5.52 -18.03 -0.22
C ILE A 174 -6.74 -17.38 0.46
N GLY A 175 -6.59 -16.92 1.71
CA GLY A 175 -7.68 -16.42 2.55
C GLY A 175 -8.19 -17.47 3.54
N GLY A 176 -9.27 -17.16 4.27
CA GLY A 176 -9.88 -18.08 5.24
C GLY A 176 -10.35 -17.43 6.53
N ARG A 177 -10.76 -18.25 7.50
CA ARG A 177 -11.24 -17.78 8.82
C ARG A 177 -10.22 -16.88 9.54
N THR A 178 -8.93 -17.16 9.35
CA THR A 178 -7.80 -16.34 9.81
C THR A 178 -6.88 -16.06 8.63
N SER A 179 -6.01 -15.05 8.76
CA SER A 179 -5.05 -14.66 7.71
C SER A 179 -3.91 -15.67 7.46
N LYS A 180 -3.99 -16.88 8.02
CA LYS A 180 -3.03 -17.96 7.77
C LYS A 180 -3.73 -19.27 7.40
N ALA A 181 -5.06 -19.33 7.48
CA ALA A 181 -5.82 -20.57 7.40
C ALA A 181 -5.65 -21.28 6.05
N GLY A 182 -5.70 -20.55 4.94
CA GLY A 182 -5.48 -21.11 3.61
C GLY A 182 -4.01 -21.16 3.18
N GLY A 183 -3.07 -20.69 3.99
CA GLY A 183 -1.66 -20.64 3.60
C GLY A 183 -1.36 -19.64 2.47
N LYS A 184 -0.13 -19.74 1.94
CA LYS A 184 0.49 -18.78 1.00
C LYS A 184 1.12 -19.47 -0.22
N LEU A 185 0.74 -20.72 -0.48
CA LEU A 185 1.25 -21.47 -1.61
C LEU A 185 0.33 -21.28 -2.81
N LEU A 186 0.93 -21.01 -3.96
CA LEU A 186 0.29 -21.02 -5.29
C LEU A 186 1.17 -21.93 -6.16
N ASP A 187 0.58 -22.97 -6.76
CA ASP A 187 1.31 -24.07 -7.43
C ASP A 187 2.37 -24.75 -6.55
N GLY A 188 2.09 -24.89 -5.25
CA GLY A 188 3.00 -25.53 -4.31
C GLY A 188 4.26 -24.71 -3.96
N LYS A 189 4.37 -23.46 -4.43
CA LYS A 189 5.49 -22.57 -4.08
C LYS A 189 5.03 -21.24 -3.50
N ILE A 190 5.96 -20.55 -2.85
CA ILE A 190 5.78 -19.19 -2.35
C ILE A 190 6.12 -18.22 -3.47
N TRP A 191 5.27 -17.23 -3.69
CA TRP A 191 5.53 -16.12 -4.58
C TRP A 191 5.67 -14.85 -3.76
N ASP A 192 6.90 -14.40 -3.54
CA ASP A 192 7.23 -13.25 -2.72
C ASP A 192 8.11 -12.22 -3.43
N GLU A 193 7.91 -12.09 -4.75
CA GLU A 193 8.67 -11.15 -5.58
C GLU A 193 8.42 -9.70 -5.15
N MET A 194 9.42 -8.86 -5.41
CA MET A 194 9.47 -7.46 -5.01
C MET A 194 9.94 -6.62 -6.20
N PRO A 195 9.46 -5.37 -6.35
CA PRO A 195 9.91 -4.48 -7.41
C PRO A 195 11.41 -4.14 -7.24
N GLU A 196 12.10 -3.85 -8.34
CA GLU A 196 13.55 -3.59 -8.34
C GLU A 196 13.95 -2.43 -7.40
N ALA A 197 13.10 -1.41 -7.30
CA ALA A 197 13.26 -0.30 -6.36
C ALA A 197 13.44 -0.75 -4.89
N TRP A 198 12.97 -1.95 -4.53
CA TRP A 198 13.23 -2.53 -3.21
C TRP A 198 14.70 -2.88 -3.01
N LYS A 199 15.33 -3.52 -4.00
CA LYS A 199 16.75 -3.88 -3.95
C LYS A 199 17.62 -2.63 -3.93
N GLU A 200 17.29 -1.64 -4.76
CA GLU A 200 17.96 -0.34 -4.76
C GLU A 200 17.90 0.36 -3.39
N HIS A 201 16.72 0.34 -2.75
CA HIS A 201 16.55 0.90 -1.42
C HIS A 201 17.40 0.16 -0.38
N GLN A 202 17.41 -1.18 -0.42
CA GLN A 202 18.23 -2.00 0.47
C GLN A 202 19.73 -1.76 0.26
N ASN A 203 20.18 -1.57 -0.97
CA ASN A 203 21.58 -1.24 -1.27
C ASN A 203 21.96 0.15 -0.75
N THR A 204 21.03 1.11 -0.80
CA THR A 204 21.26 2.49 -0.34
C THR A 204 21.29 2.60 1.18
N TRP A 205 20.33 1.99 1.87
CA TRP A 205 20.12 2.21 3.31
C TRP A 205 20.52 1.02 4.20
N GLY A 206 20.65 -0.17 3.63
CA GLY A 206 20.93 -1.39 4.37
C GLY A 206 19.82 -1.74 5.38
N LYS A 207 20.21 -2.46 6.44
CA LYS A 207 19.32 -2.85 7.56
C LYS A 207 19.71 -2.20 8.89
N SER A 208 20.76 -1.38 8.88
CA SER A 208 21.32 -0.77 10.09
C SER A 208 20.61 0.55 10.41
N PRO A 209 20.57 0.98 11.68
CA PRO A 209 20.02 2.29 12.05
C PRO A 209 20.70 3.43 11.29
N SER A 210 19.91 4.23 10.58
CA SER A 210 20.34 5.47 9.94
C SER A 210 20.85 6.47 10.97
N LYS A 211 21.93 7.17 10.61
CA LYS A 211 22.49 8.26 11.41
C LYS A 211 21.72 9.57 11.24
N LEU A 212 20.79 9.64 10.28
CA LEU A 212 19.95 10.81 10.06
C LEU A 212 19.05 11.04 11.29
N LEU A 213 19.26 12.17 11.96
CA LEU A 213 18.40 12.65 13.04
C LEU A 213 17.54 13.78 12.50
N VAL A 214 16.26 13.48 12.25
CA VAL A 214 15.31 14.48 11.74
C VAL A 214 14.60 15.12 12.93
N LYS A 215 14.77 16.42 13.12
CA LYS A 215 14.12 17.17 14.20
C LYS A 215 12.68 17.53 13.79
N LYS A 216 11.75 17.46 14.74
CA LYS A 216 10.32 17.78 14.50
C LYS A 216 10.10 19.23 14.05
N ASP A 217 10.88 20.16 14.61
CA ASP A 217 10.70 21.60 14.41
C ASP A 217 11.01 22.05 12.97
N SER A 218 11.75 21.26 12.19
CA SER A 218 12.09 21.61 10.81
C SER A 218 10.97 21.41 9.80
N LEU A 219 9.84 20.79 10.20
CA LEU A 219 8.77 20.41 9.27
C LEU A 219 7.56 21.35 9.28
N GLY A 220 7.54 22.36 10.16
CA GLY A 220 6.43 23.32 10.24
C GLY A 220 5.05 22.66 10.42
N LEU A 221 5.01 21.47 11.02
CA LEU A 221 3.78 20.72 11.26
C LEU A 221 3.00 21.44 12.37
N THR A 222 1.91 22.12 12.00
CA THR A 222 0.96 22.68 12.96
C THR A 222 0.17 21.54 13.62
N ALA A 223 -0.04 21.67 14.93
CA ALA A 223 -0.79 20.70 15.73
C ALA A 223 -2.29 20.68 15.37
#